data_AF-A0A7K1A9Y0-F1
#
_entry.id   AF-A0A7K1A9Y0-F1
#
_cell.length_a   1.000
_cell.length_b   1.000
_cell.length_c   1.000
_cell.angle_alpha   90.00
_cell.angle_beta   90.00
_cell.angle_gamma   90.00
#
_symmetry.space_group_name_H-M   'P 1'
#
loop_
_entity.id
_entity.type
_entity.pdbx_description
1 polymer ?
#
loop_
_entity_poly.entity_id
_entity_poly.type
_entity_poly.pdbx_seq_one_letter_code
_entity_poly.pdbx_strand_id
1 'polypeptide(L)'
;MTNLFSYAGKRVVLTGGATGIGAALADLLDELGVEHLTILDVKAPSGRCDTFIETNLADPASIDAGIAQIEGPIDVLFSNAGVAANAGVRTCMAVNVAASRRLTDGLFDRITKGGTIVYTASMAGNGWPAQVAEITELLEIADWDAFLDWCEA
;
A
#
# COMPACT_ATOMS: atom_id res chain seq x y z
N MET A 1 -13.24 27.59 -12.10
CA MET A 1 -13.97 26.29 -12.09
C MET A 1 -13.30 25.40 -11.06
N THR A 2 -14.06 24.75 -10.19
CA THR A 2 -13.49 23.82 -9.20
C THR A 2 -12.95 22.59 -9.93
N ASN A 3 -11.65 22.29 -9.81
CA ASN A 3 -11.11 21.03 -10.30
C ASN A 3 -11.61 19.91 -9.36
N LEU A 4 -12.54 19.08 -9.86
CA LEU A 4 -13.14 17.99 -9.10
C LEU A 4 -12.15 16.89 -8.70
N PHE A 5 -10.96 16.87 -9.31
CA PHE A 5 -9.89 15.91 -9.05
C PHE A 5 -8.72 16.51 -8.26
N SER A 6 -8.85 17.72 -7.72
CA SER A 6 -7.74 18.36 -7.01
C SER A 6 -7.32 17.62 -5.74
N TYR A 7 -6.01 17.54 -5.53
CA TYR A 7 -5.39 17.08 -4.29
C TYR A 7 -4.83 18.24 -3.45
N ALA A 8 -5.24 19.48 -3.75
CA ALA A 8 -4.85 20.64 -2.95
C ALA A 8 -5.26 20.47 -1.48
N GLY A 9 -4.30 20.63 -0.58
CA GLY A 9 -4.51 20.45 0.86
C GLY A 9 -4.62 18.98 1.30
N LYS A 10 -4.21 18.03 0.44
CA LYS A 10 -4.28 16.58 0.72
C LYS A 10 -2.91 16.02 1.05
N ARG A 11 -2.87 15.21 2.11
CA ARG A 11 -1.70 14.43 2.53
C ARG A 11 -1.89 12.98 2.12
N VAL A 12 -0.98 12.46 1.31
CA VAL A 12 -1.08 11.15 0.66
C VAL A 12 0.08 10.25 1.09
N VAL A 13 -0.25 8.99 1.39
CA VAL A 13 0.73 7.92 1.57
C VAL A 13 0.59 6.95 0.40
N LEU A 14 1.71 6.60 -0.24
CA LEU A 14 1.76 5.72 -1.40
C LEU A 14 2.82 4.63 -1.21
N THR A 15 2.43 3.36 -1.35
CA THR A 15 3.40 2.26 -1.47
C THR A 15 3.75 1.99 -2.94
N GLY A 16 5.03 1.70 -3.22
CA GLY A 16 5.47 1.32 -4.55
C GLY A 16 5.57 2.49 -5.53
N GLY A 17 6.01 3.66 -5.05
CA GLY A 17 6.10 4.90 -5.83
C GLY A 17 7.37 5.04 -6.68
N ALA A 18 8.33 4.11 -6.62
CA ALA A 18 9.59 4.25 -7.34
C ALA A 18 9.48 3.96 -8.84
N THR A 19 8.52 3.12 -9.26
CA THR A 19 8.39 2.68 -10.66
C THR A 19 6.94 2.44 -11.07
N GLY A 20 6.71 2.27 -12.38
CA GLY A 20 5.44 1.77 -12.92
C GLY A 20 4.23 2.64 -12.57
N ILE A 21 3.14 1.99 -12.16
CA ILE A 21 1.87 2.65 -11.83
C ILE A 21 2.03 3.63 -10.68
N GLY A 22 2.83 3.28 -9.66
CA GLY A 22 3.01 4.16 -8.49
C GLY A 22 3.81 5.41 -8.83
N ALA A 23 4.86 5.32 -9.64
CA ALA A 23 5.57 6.49 -10.13
C ALA A 23 4.68 7.41 -10.95
N ALA A 24 3.89 6.85 -11.89
CA ALA A 24 2.94 7.63 -12.67
C ALA A 24 1.83 8.26 -11.81
N LEU A 25 1.39 7.58 -10.75
CA LEU A 25 0.46 8.13 -9.78
C LEU A 25 1.09 9.29 -8.98
N ALA A 26 2.35 9.17 -8.56
CA ALA A 26 3.06 10.24 -7.87
C ALA A 26 3.16 11.50 -8.74
N ASP A 27 3.50 11.33 -10.03
CA ASP A 27 3.54 12.44 -10.99
C ASP A 27 2.16 13.09 -11.17
N LEU A 28 1.10 12.28 -11.30
CA LEU A 28 -0.27 12.78 -11.41
C LEU A 28 -0.73 13.52 -10.15
N LEU A 29 -0.38 13.03 -8.96
CA LEU A 29 -0.69 13.70 -7.69
C LEU A 29 -0.02 15.07 -7.59
N ASP A 30 1.21 15.20 -8.09
CA ASP A 30 1.91 16.48 -8.18
C ASP A 30 1.17 17.47 -9.10
N GLU A 31 0.78 17.02 -10.30
CA GLU A 31 -0.01 17.83 -11.25
C GLU A 31 -1.35 18.28 -10.66
N LEU A 32 -1.95 17.47 -9.79
CA LEU A 32 -3.22 17.76 -9.11
C LEU A 32 -3.06 18.61 -7.84
N GLY A 33 -1.81 18.98 -7.49
CA GLY A 33 -1.47 19.89 -6.42
C GLY A 33 -1.48 19.26 -5.03
N VAL A 34 -1.09 17.98 -4.90
CA VAL A 34 -0.96 17.31 -3.61
C VAL A 34 -0.11 18.13 -2.63
N GLU A 35 -0.59 18.31 -1.40
CA GLU A 35 0.12 19.11 -0.39
C GLU A 35 1.36 18.38 0.12
N HIS A 36 1.21 17.09 0.38
CA HIS A 36 2.30 16.25 0.88
C HIS A 36 2.17 14.82 0.38
N LEU A 37 3.25 14.29 -0.19
CA LEU A 37 3.34 12.92 -0.68
C LEU A 37 4.44 12.15 0.04
N THR A 38 4.04 11.18 0.86
CA THR A 38 4.92 10.20 1.49
C THR A 38 4.96 8.92 0.66
N ILE A 39 6.14 8.45 0.28
CA ILE A 39 6.34 7.23 -0.50
C ILE A 39 7.10 6.18 0.30
N LEU A 40 6.52 4.97 0.39
CA LEU A 40 7.15 3.78 0.94
C LEU A 40 7.55 2.86 -0.21
N ASP A 41 8.84 2.61 -0.33
CA ASP A 41 9.39 1.73 -1.38
C ASP A 41 10.77 1.23 -0.93
N VAL A 42 11.27 0.15 -1.53
CA VAL A 42 12.64 -0.34 -1.31
C VAL A 42 13.67 0.47 -2.10
N LYS A 43 13.23 1.32 -3.02
CA LYS A 43 14.07 2.22 -3.81
C LYS A 43 13.55 3.65 -3.74
N ALA A 44 14.44 4.62 -3.65
CA ALA A 44 14.04 6.02 -3.69
C ALA A 44 13.36 6.35 -5.04
N PRO A 45 12.22 7.08 -5.03
CA PRO A 45 11.59 7.54 -6.26
C PRO A 45 12.44 8.60 -6.96
N SER A 46 12.37 8.66 -8.29
CA SER A 46 13.06 9.69 -9.08
C SER A 46 12.25 10.98 -9.27
N GLY A 47 10.94 10.92 -9.01
CA GLY A 47 9.98 12.01 -9.22
C GLY A 47 9.55 12.70 -7.93
N ARG A 48 8.32 13.22 -7.92
CA ARG A 48 7.75 13.92 -6.75
C ARG A 48 7.72 13.01 -5.53
N CYS A 49 8.32 13.47 -4.43
CA CYS A 49 8.28 12.82 -3.13
C CYS A 49 8.66 13.85 -2.06
N ASP A 50 7.79 14.14 -1.11
CA ASP A 50 8.12 15.01 0.03
C ASP A 50 8.82 14.24 1.15
N THR A 51 8.46 12.96 1.32
CA THR A 51 9.07 12.10 2.34
C THR A 51 9.19 10.69 1.78
N PHE A 52 10.44 10.24 1.61
CA PHE A 52 10.73 8.86 1.24
C PHE A 52 11.06 8.06 2.49
N ILE A 53 10.43 6.90 2.63
CA ILE A 53 10.68 5.96 3.72
C ILE A 53 11.05 4.63 3.10
N GLU A 54 12.33 4.24 3.19
CA GLU A 54 12.78 2.95 2.70
C GLU A 54 12.09 1.83 3.48
N THR A 55 11.21 1.09 2.81
CA THR A 55 10.36 0.09 3.45
C THR A 55 10.33 -1.19 2.62
N ASN A 56 10.76 -2.29 3.23
CA ASN A 56 10.59 -3.62 2.67
C ASN A 56 9.24 -4.21 3.13
N LEU A 57 8.26 -4.24 2.23
CA LEU A 57 6.94 -4.80 2.53
C LEU A 57 6.92 -6.33 2.70
N ALA A 58 8.03 -7.03 2.48
CA ALA A 58 8.15 -8.44 2.83
C ALA A 58 8.55 -8.65 4.31
N ASP A 59 8.86 -7.59 5.06
CA ASP A 59 9.32 -7.64 6.45
C ASP A 59 8.37 -6.83 7.37
N PRO A 60 7.67 -7.48 8.30
CA PRO A 60 6.72 -6.81 9.18
C PRO A 60 7.40 -5.76 10.08
N ALA A 61 8.65 -5.96 10.48
CA ALA A 61 9.39 -5.00 11.30
C ALA A 61 9.78 -3.75 10.49
N SER A 62 10.14 -3.92 9.22
CA SER A 62 10.37 -2.81 8.30
C SER A 62 9.09 -1.98 8.10
N ILE A 63 7.95 -2.65 7.95
CA ILE A 63 6.63 -2.00 7.85
C ILE A 63 6.33 -1.19 9.12
N ASP A 64 6.51 -1.77 10.31
CA ASP A 64 6.26 -1.07 11.58
C ASP A 64 7.15 0.17 11.74
N ALA A 65 8.43 0.04 11.40
CA ALA A 65 9.38 1.15 11.44
C ALA A 65 8.99 2.25 10.43
N GLY A 66 8.46 1.88 9.26
CA GLY A 66 7.92 2.82 8.29
C GLY A 66 6.67 3.53 8.80
N ILE A 67 5.71 2.79 9.36
CA ILE A 67 4.50 3.33 9.99
C ILE A 67 4.85 4.33 11.09
N ALA A 68 5.85 4.04 11.93
CA ALA A 68 6.27 4.93 13.02
C ALA A 68 6.79 6.30 12.53
N GLN A 69 7.26 6.39 11.28
CA GLN A 69 7.74 7.64 10.68
C GLN A 69 6.64 8.46 10.00
N ILE A 70 5.46 7.88 9.75
CA ILE A 70 4.38 8.57 9.04
C ILE A 70 3.55 9.39 10.03
N GLU A 71 3.70 10.71 9.96
CA GLU A 71 2.91 11.65 10.74
C GLU A 71 1.53 11.91 10.10
N GLY A 72 0.47 11.86 10.91
CA GLY A 72 -0.88 12.23 10.49
C GLY A 72 -1.08 13.75 10.39
N PRO A 73 -2.19 14.21 9.79
CA PRO A 73 -3.28 13.42 9.22
C PRO A 73 -2.94 12.82 7.84
N ILE A 74 -3.67 11.77 7.43
CA ILE A 74 -3.60 11.14 6.11
C ILE A 74 -4.97 11.24 5.45
N ASP A 75 -5.04 11.85 4.27
CA ASP A 75 -6.28 11.92 3.49
C ASP A 75 -6.47 10.70 2.60
N VAL A 76 -5.39 10.19 2.01
CA VAL A 76 -5.44 9.04 1.10
C VAL A 76 -4.26 8.10 1.34
N LEU A 77 -4.55 6.81 1.49
CA LEU A 77 -3.57 5.73 1.46
C LEU A 77 -3.74 4.94 0.15
N PHE A 78 -2.74 4.97 -0.72
CA PHE A 78 -2.63 4.11 -1.89
C PHE A 78 -1.72 2.93 -1.58
N SER A 79 -2.34 1.77 -1.28
CA SER A 79 -1.64 0.49 -1.19
C SER A 79 -1.45 -0.08 -2.60
N ASN A 80 -0.40 0.38 -3.29
CA ASN A 80 -0.14 0.09 -4.69
C ASN A 80 1.04 -0.86 -4.94
N ALA A 81 1.99 -0.96 -4.01
CA ALA A 81 3.12 -1.88 -4.16
C ALA A 81 2.64 -3.32 -4.39
N GLY A 82 3.31 -4.00 -5.31
CA GLY A 82 3.05 -5.41 -5.59
C GLY A 82 4.20 -6.08 -6.33
N VAL A 83 4.34 -7.38 -6.14
CA VAL A 83 5.32 -8.23 -6.84
C VAL A 83 4.62 -9.38 -7.57
N ALA A 84 5.26 -9.87 -8.63
CA ALA A 84 4.76 -11.01 -9.39
C ALA A 84 5.09 -12.35 -8.69
N ALA A 85 4.38 -13.40 -9.06
CA ALA A 85 4.50 -14.73 -8.45
C ALA A 85 5.90 -15.36 -8.57
N ASN A 86 6.74 -14.92 -9.51
CA ASN A 86 8.12 -15.39 -9.64
C ASN A 86 9.04 -14.92 -8.49
N ALA A 87 8.57 -14.02 -7.62
CA ALA A 87 9.24 -13.67 -6.36
C ALA A 87 9.11 -14.75 -5.27
N GLY A 88 8.33 -15.82 -5.53
CA GLY A 88 7.98 -16.86 -4.57
C GLY A 88 6.67 -16.56 -3.85
N VAL A 89 5.95 -17.62 -3.45
CA VAL A 89 4.61 -17.50 -2.84
C VAL A 89 4.67 -16.67 -1.55
N ARG A 90 5.63 -16.96 -0.65
CA ARG A 90 5.82 -16.19 0.58
C ARG A 90 5.98 -14.70 0.33
N THR A 91 6.92 -14.31 -0.52
CA THR A 91 7.18 -12.89 -0.84
C THR A 91 5.96 -12.24 -1.49
N CYS A 92 5.31 -12.94 -2.42
CA CYS A 92 4.13 -12.46 -3.12
C CYS A 92 3.00 -12.17 -2.13
N MET A 93 2.70 -13.10 -1.22
CA MET A 93 1.63 -12.93 -0.23
C MET A 93 1.98 -11.92 0.86
N ALA A 94 3.25 -11.87 1.26
CA ALA A 94 3.75 -10.86 2.20
C ALA A 94 3.54 -9.44 1.66
N VAL A 95 4.02 -9.16 0.44
CA VAL A 95 3.95 -7.82 -0.16
C VAL A 95 2.53 -7.48 -0.60
N ASN A 96 1.84 -8.38 -1.28
CA ASN A 96 0.57 -8.04 -1.96
C ASN A 96 -0.63 -8.05 -1.01
N VAL A 97 -0.57 -8.77 0.12
CA VAL A 97 -1.73 -8.96 1.02
C VAL A 97 -1.40 -8.65 2.47
N ALA A 98 -0.40 -9.32 3.07
CA ALA A 98 -0.13 -9.16 4.50
C ALA A 98 0.32 -7.73 4.84
N ALA A 99 1.19 -7.15 4.02
CA ALA A 99 1.68 -5.79 4.20
C ALA A 99 0.58 -4.74 4.08
N SER A 100 -0.34 -4.90 3.14
CA SER A 100 -1.42 -3.94 2.91
C SER A 100 -2.40 -3.92 4.09
N ARG A 101 -2.69 -5.09 4.68
CA ARG A 101 -3.44 -5.22 5.95
C ARG A 101 -2.71 -4.49 7.08
N ARG A 102 -1.45 -4.84 7.32
CA ARG A 102 -0.64 -4.28 8.41
C ARG A 102 -0.49 -2.75 8.33
N LEU A 103 -0.25 -2.22 7.12
CA LEU A 103 -0.20 -0.78 6.86
C LEU A 103 -1.54 -0.10 7.13
N THR A 104 -2.64 -0.71 6.68
CA THR A 104 -3.99 -0.19 6.89
C THR A 104 -4.30 -0.10 8.37
N ASP A 105 -4.10 -1.20 9.10
CA ASP A 105 -4.37 -1.27 10.54
C ASP A 105 -3.51 -0.28 11.32
N GLY A 106 -2.20 -0.20 11.02
CA GLY A 106 -1.27 0.68 11.72
C GLY A 106 -1.43 2.18 11.41
N LEU A 107 -2.08 2.52 10.30
CA LEU A 107 -2.35 3.90 9.90
C LEU A 107 -3.82 4.32 10.09
N PHE A 108 -4.71 3.38 10.44
CA PHE A 108 -6.16 3.60 10.45
C PHE A 108 -6.57 4.83 11.27
N ASP A 109 -6.04 4.97 12.48
CA ASP A 109 -6.33 6.10 13.39
C ASP A 109 -5.83 7.46 12.87
N ARG A 110 -4.99 7.46 11.84
CA ARG A 110 -4.43 8.67 11.21
C ARG A 110 -5.16 9.03 9.92
N ILE A 111 -6.02 8.15 9.39
CA ILE A 111 -6.87 8.43 8.24
C ILE A 111 -7.96 9.43 8.66
N THR A 112 -8.08 10.54 7.94
CA THR A 112 -9.06 11.57 8.25
C THR A 112 -10.50 11.09 8.06
N LYS A 113 -11.45 11.74 8.72
CA LYS A 113 -12.87 11.50 8.44
C LYS A 113 -13.16 11.86 6.97
N GLY A 114 -13.65 10.88 6.21
CA GLY A 114 -13.85 11.02 4.76
C GLY A 114 -12.58 10.77 3.93
N GLY A 115 -11.49 10.34 4.58
CA GLY A 115 -10.30 9.83 3.91
C GLY A 115 -10.58 8.52 3.17
N THR A 116 -9.64 8.14 2.31
CA THR A 116 -9.80 7.01 1.38
C THR A 116 -8.61 6.07 1.45
N ILE A 117 -8.88 4.76 1.40
CA ILE A 117 -7.87 3.73 1.20
C ILE A 117 -8.13 3.06 -0.15
N VAL A 118 -7.09 2.97 -0.97
CA VAL A 118 -7.15 2.40 -2.32
C VAL A 118 -6.17 1.24 -2.41
N TYR A 119 -6.64 0.08 -2.86
CA TYR A 119 -5.81 -1.09 -3.12
C TYR A 119 -5.68 -1.32 -4.62
N THR A 120 -4.45 -1.50 -5.10
CA THR A 120 -4.19 -1.91 -6.48
C THR A 120 -4.38 -3.42 -6.60
N ALA A 121 -5.40 -3.84 -7.36
CA ALA A 121 -5.65 -5.24 -7.68
C ALA A 121 -5.09 -5.62 -9.06
N SER A 122 -5.43 -6.82 -9.56
CA SER A 122 -5.03 -7.28 -10.89
C SER A 122 -6.10 -8.20 -11.49
N MET A 123 -6.18 -8.23 -12.83
CA MET A 123 -6.97 -9.23 -13.54
C MET A 123 -6.52 -10.67 -13.24
N ALA A 124 -5.28 -10.85 -12.76
CA ALA A 124 -4.79 -12.15 -12.29
C ALA A 124 -5.61 -12.73 -11.13
N GLY A 125 -6.30 -11.88 -10.36
CA GLY A 125 -7.24 -12.30 -9.30
C GLY A 125 -8.66 -12.61 -9.81
N ASN A 126 -8.88 -12.67 -11.12
CA ASN A 126 -10.20 -13.00 -11.65
C ASN A 126 -10.61 -14.42 -11.21
N GLY A 127 -11.89 -14.60 -10.88
CA GLY A 127 -12.40 -15.86 -10.33
C GLY A 127 -12.33 -15.98 -8.80
N TRP A 128 -11.78 -14.97 -8.09
CA TRP A 128 -11.80 -14.93 -6.62
C TRP A 128 -13.18 -15.16 -5.97
N PRO A 129 -14.34 -14.77 -6.57
CA PRO A 129 -15.63 -15.03 -5.93
C PRO A 129 -15.93 -16.52 -5.73
N ALA A 130 -15.33 -17.41 -6.53
CA ALA A 130 -15.45 -18.85 -6.35
C ALA A 130 -14.59 -19.39 -5.19
N GLN A 131 -13.62 -18.61 -4.72
CA GLN A 131 -12.66 -18.96 -3.67
C GLN A 131 -12.93 -18.21 -2.35
N VAL A 132 -14.10 -17.60 -2.18
CA VAL A 132 -14.41 -16.73 -1.03
C VAL A 132 -14.24 -17.44 0.31
N ALA A 133 -14.62 -18.72 0.41
CA ALA A 133 -14.48 -19.47 1.65
C ALA A 133 -13.01 -19.60 2.07
N GLU A 134 -12.15 -20.02 1.14
CA GLU A 134 -10.71 -20.18 1.35
C GLU A 134 -10.02 -18.83 1.61
N ILE A 135 -10.38 -17.79 0.86
CA ILE A 135 -9.88 -16.43 1.08
C ILE A 135 -10.29 -15.93 2.48
N THR A 136 -11.52 -16.20 2.91
CA THR A 136 -11.99 -15.78 4.24
C THR A 136 -11.22 -16.48 5.35
N GLU A 137 -11.03 -17.81 5.23
CA GLU A 137 -10.22 -18.59 6.17
C GLU A 137 -8.80 -18.04 6.28
N LEU A 138 -8.15 -17.77 5.14
CA LEU A 138 -6.82 -17.17 5.11
C LEU A 138 -6.79 -15.79 5.80
N LEU A 139 -7.79 -14.93 5.53
CA LEU A 139 -7.85 -13.58 6.11
C LEU A 139 -8.12 -13.58 7.61
N GLU A 140 -8.70 -14.63 8.18
CA GLU A 140 -8.87 -14.79 9.63
C GLU A 140 -7.55 -15.06 10.36
N ILE A 141 -6.50 -15.49 9.66
CA ILE A 141 -5.17 -15.67 10.23
C ILE A 141 -4.53 -14.28 10.45
N ALA A 142 -4.39 -13.91 11.73
CA ALA A 142 -3.82 -12.63 12.15
C ALA A 142 -2.30 -12.65 12.31
N ASP A 143 -1.73 -13.81 12.67
CA ASP A 143 -0.29 -13.96 12.82
C ASP A 143 0.39 -13.95 11.45
N TRP A 144 1.48 -13.17 11.33
CA TRP A 144 2.15 -12.92 10.05
C TRP A 144 2.75 -14.21 9.47
N ASP A 145 3.48 -14.97 10.28
CA ASP A 145 4.14 -16.18 9.80
C ASP A 145 3.14 -17.29 9.56
N ALA A 146 2.13 -17.47 10.43
CA ALA A 146 1.06 -18.44 10.19
C ALA A 146 0.26 -18.15 8.91
N PHE A 147 0.01 -16.87 8.59
CA PHE A 147 -0.66 -16.48 7.34
C PHE A 147 0.16 -16.88 6.13
N LEU A 148 1.48 -16.65 6.17
CA LEU A 148 2.38 -16.97 5.07
C LEU A 148 2.62 -18.48 4.92
N ASP A 149 2.77 -19.20 6.04
CA ASP A 149 2.93 -20.65 6.05
C ASP A 149 1.69 -21.34 5.48
N TRP A 150 0.48 -20.83 5.77
CA TRP A 150 -0.77 -21.31 5.16
C TRP A 150 -0.74 -21.16 3.64
N CYS A 151 -0.19 -20.07 3.11
CA CYS A 151 -0.12 -19.84 1.66
C CYS A 151 0.85 -20.78 0.94
N GLU A 152 1.83 -21.34 1.65
CA GLU A 152 2.87 -22.21 1.09
C GLU A 152 2.54 -23.71 1.20
N ALA A 153 1.48 -24.06 1.95
CA ALA A 153 1.04 -25.44 2.20
C ALA A 153 0.33 -26.07 0.98
#